data_AF-A0A348V6S2-F1
#
_entry.id   AF-A0A348V6S2-F1
#
_cell.length_a   1.000
_cell.length_b   1.000
_cell.length_c   1.000
_cell.angle_alpha   90.00
_cell.angle_beta   90.00
_cell.angle_gamma   90.00
#
_symmetry.space_group_name_H-M   'P 1'
#
loop_
_entity.id
_entity.type
_entity.pdbx_description
1 polymer ?
#
loop_
_entity_poly.entity_id
_entity_poly.type
_entity_poly.pdbx_seq_one_letter_code
_entity_poly.pdbx_strand_id
1 'polypeptide(L)'
;MQGIWAGQLEIVVNWLINSHHVKKITIDADKELAVAGVLSSVLGNKVNRLILREMPLSYLFDKSGDVNHFSMAIHIPGFLLWGDMSLAVAMSGKDITFIDPVTISGRELSVKETDDFRKEFYHFRSLSGERSEVSFVK
;
A
#
# COMPACT_ATOMS: atom_id res chain seq x y z
N MET A 1 -5.77 8.69 -10.66
CA MET A 1 -4.49 9.30 -10.21
C MET A 1 -3.44 8.27 -9.84
N GLN A 2 -3.81 7.20 -9.12
CA GLN A 2 -2.89 6.14 -8.66
C GLN A 2 -1.85 5.67 -9.68
N GLY A 3 -2.25 5.33 -10.91
CA GLY A 3 -1.29 4.91 -11.95
C GLY A 3 -0.26 5.98 -12.34
N ILE A 4 -0.67 7.26 -12.37
CA ILE A 4 0.24 8.39 -12.66
C ILE A 4 1.24 8.54 -11.52
N TRP A 5 0.77 8.53 -10.27
CA TRP A 5 1.64 8.65 -9.10
C TRP A 5 2.59 7.46 -8.95
N ALA A 6 2.13 6.24 -9.24
CA ALA A 6 2.98 5.05 -9.23
C ALA A 6 4.15 5.19 -10.24
N GLY A 7 3.88 5.70 -11.44
CA GLY A 7 4.91 5.98 -12.45
C GLY A 7 5.82 7.15 -12.07
N GLN A 8 5.29 8.21 -11.46
CA GLN A 8 6.11 9.32 -10.96
C GLN A 8 7.05 8.89 -9.83
N LEU A 9 6.57 8.06 -8.90
CA LEU A 9 7.40 7.45 -7.86
C LEU A 9 8.53 6.62 -8.47
N GLU A 10 8.24 5.83 -9.51
CA GLU A 10 9.25 5.06 -10.22
C GLU A 10 10.32 5.96 -10.85
N ILE A 11 9.93 7.06 -11.51
CA ILE A 11 10.88 8.02 -12.10
C ILE A 11 11.81 8.60 -11.04
N VAL A 12 11.28 9.03 -9.89
CA VAL A 12 12.08 9.59 -8.79
C VAL A 12 13.02 8.55 -8.20
N VAL A 13 12.53 7.33 -7.95
CA VAL A 13 13.34 6.21 -7.44
C VAL A 13 14.48 5.88 -8.40
N ASN A 14 14.19 5.77 -9.70
CA ASN A 14 15.21 5.49 -10.71
C ASN A 14 16.22 6.64 -10.82
N TRP A 15 15.80 7.89 -10.70
CA TRP A 15 16.70 9.04 -10.69
C TRP A 15 17.65 9.01 -9.48
N LEU A 16 17.16 8.67 -8.28
CA LEU A 16 17.99 8.52 -7.07
C LEU A 16 19.03 7.40 -7.23
N ILE A 17 18.64 6.26 -7.80
CA ILE A 17 19.54 5.13 -8.00
C ILE A 17 20.59 5.46 -9.07
N ASN A 18 20.17 5.99 -10.21
CA ASN A 18 21.06 6.16 -11.37
C ASN A 18 21.94 7.40 -11.25
N SER A 19 21.43 8.49 -10.68
CA SER A 19 22.15 9.77 -10.58
C SER A 19 22.93 9.89 -9.28
N HIS A 20 22.37 9.36 -8.19
CA HIS A 20 22.93 9.51 -6.84
C HIS A 20 23.44 8.19 -6.23
N HIS A 21 23.35 7.07 -6.96
CA HIS A 21 23.84 5.76 -6.52
C HIS A 21 23.29 5.32 -5.16
N VAL A 22 22.05 5.75 -4.84
CA VAL A 22 21.38 5.42 -3.59
C VAL A 22 21.11 3.92 -3.55
N LYS A 23 21.59 3.23 -2.51
CA LYS A 23 21.47 1.77 -2.37
C LYS A 23 20.23 1.33 -1.58
N LYS A 24 19.71 2.21 -0.73
CA LYS A 24 18.55 1.94 0.13
C LYS A 24 17.56 3.07 0.02
N ILE A 25 16.36 2.75 -0.45
CA ILE A 25 15.27 3.70 -0.61
C ILE A 25 14.09 3.21 0.21
N THR A 26 13.51 4.14 0.98
CA THR A 26 12.25 3.95 1.69
C THR A 26 11.26 4.97 1.17
N ILE A 27 10.07 4.51 0.80
CA ILE A 27 8.94 5.41 0.54
C ILE A 27 8.21 5.60 1.86
N ASP A 28 8.19 6.82 2.39
CA ASP A 28 7.30 7.24 3.48
C ASP A 28 6.18 8.07 2.83
N ALA A 29 4.96 7.56 2.88
CA ALA A 29 3.83 8.10 2.16
C ALA A 29 2.56 8.06 3.01
N ASP A 30 1.68 9.02 2.74
CA ASP A 30 0.46 9.25 3.50
C ASP A 30 -0.77 9.04 2.60
N LYS A 31 -1.85 8.52 3.18
CA LYS A 31 -3.18 8.35 2.57
C LYS A 31 -3.14 7.75 1.17
N GLU A 32 -3.62 8.47 0.15
CA GLU A 32 -3.71 7.99 -1.22
C GLU A 32 -2.34 7.79 -1.88
N LEU A 33 -1.30 8.50 -1.42
CA LEU A 33 0.06 8.29 -1.92
C LEU A 33 0.65 6.98 -1.37
N ALA A 34 0.22 6.56 -0.18
CA ALA A 34 0.61 5.27 0.38
C ALA A 34 0.16 4.11 -0.52
N VAL A 35 -1.07 4.18 -1.05
CA VAL A 35 -1.56 3.23 -2.06
C VAL A 35 -0.69 3.25 -3.32
N ALA A 36 -0.37 4.44 -3.85
CA ALA A 36 0.50 4.56 -5.03
C ALA A 36 1.89 3.98 -4.79
N GLY A 37 2.41 4.13 -3.56
CA GLY A 37 3.66 3.51 -3.11
C GLY A 37 3.63 1.99 -3.23
N VAL A 38 2.57 1.34 -2.70
CA VAL A 38 2.37 -0.11 -2.83
C VAL A 38 2.30 -0.51 -4.30
N LEU A 39 1.44 0.14 -5.09
CA LEU A 39 1.28 -0.20 -6.52
C LEU A 39 2.59 -0.02 -7.31
N SER A 40 3.33 1.05 -7.07
CA SER A 40 4.64 1.28 -7.67
C SER A 40 5.63 0.15 -7.31
N SER A 41 5.56 -0.36 -6.08
CA SER A 41 6.42 -1.48 -5.63
C SER A 41 6.06 -2.81 -6.28
N VAL A 42 4.78 -3.05 -6.54
CA VAL A 42 4.31 -4.24 -7.29
C VAL A 42 4.76 -4.17 -8.75
N LEU A 43 4.75 -2.99 -9.37
CA LEU A 43 5.10 -2.80 -10.77
C LEU A 43 6.62 -2.80 -11.05
N GLY A 44 7.45 -3.10 -10.04
CA GLY A 44 8.89 -3.34 -10.25
C GLY A 44 9.80 -2.20 -9.80
N ASN A 45 9.33 -1.28 -8.96
CA ASN A 45 10.24 -0.29 -8.37
C ASN A 45 11.29 -0.98 -7.45
N LYS A 46 12.49 -0.42 -7.42
CA LYS A 46 13.65 -0.96 -6.66
C LYS A 46 13.67 -0.49 -5.20
N VAL A 47 12.53 -0.14 -4.64
CA VAL A 47 12.41 0.30 -3.25
C VAL A 47 12.67 -0.88 -2.32
N ASN A 48 13.21 -0.59 -1.13
CA ASN A 48 13.53 -1.61 -0.13
C ASN A 48 12.43 -1.77 0.93
N ARG A 49 11.77 -0.67 1.27
CA ARG A 49 10.77 -0.61 2.35
C ARG A 49 9.71 0.45 2.06
N LEU A 50 8.50 0.23 2.57
CA LEU A 50 7.49 1.27 2.63
C LEU A 50 7.05 1.56 4.08
N ILE A 51 6.78 2.83 4.34
CA ILE A 51 6.11 3.33 5.54
C ILE A 51 4.84 4.01 5.06
N LEU A 52 3.70 3.51 5.49
CA LEU A 52 2.39 3.81 4.92
C LEU A 52 1.48 4.35 6.03
N ARG A 53 1.24 5.66 6.02
CA ARG A 53 0.45 6.38 7.02
C ARG A 53 -0.99 6.53 6.53
N GLU A 54 -1.96 6.29 7.41
CA GLU A 54 -3.39 6.43 7.12
C GLU A 54 -3.82 5.74 5.80
N MET A 55 -3.15 4.64 5.44
CA MET A 55 -3.47 3.90 4.22
C MET A 55 -4.75 3.08 4.44
N PRO A 56 -5.68 3.05 3.47
CA PRO A 56 -6.79 2.12 3.55
C PRO A 56 -6.29 0.67 3.37
N LEU A 57 -6.61 -0.22 4.31
CA LEU A 57 -6.24 -1.65 4.17
C LEU A 57 -7.11 -2.43 3.19
N SER A 58 -8.22 -1.83 2.74
CA SER A 58 -9.15 -2.46 1.83
C SER A 58 -9.91 -1.40 1.04
N TYR A 59 -10.21 -1.70 -0.23
CA TYR A 59 -11.15 -0.93 -1.05
C TYR A 59 -12.61 -1.31 -0.79
N LEU A 60 -12.86 -2.32 0.03
CA LEU A 60 -14.21 -2.70 0.43
C LEU A 60 -14.83 -1.57 1.25
N PHE A 61 -15.95 -1.07 0.74
CA PHE A 61 -16.66 0.04 1.37
C PHE A 61 -17.31 -0.40 2.69
N ASP A 62 -16.99 0.29 3.77
CA ASP A 62 -17.73 0.12 5.02
C ASP A 62 -19.03 0.92 4.99
N LYS A 63 -20.07 0.39 5.63
CA LYS A 63 -21.42 0.99 5.60
C LYS A 63 -21.53 2.26 6.46
N SER A 64 -20.45 2.67 7.11
CA SER A 64 -20.41 3.70 8.14
C SER A 64 -19.12 4.51 8.00
N GLY A 65 -19.23 5.79 7.66
CA GLY A 65 -18.10 6.71 7.60
C GLY A 65 -18.36 7.92 6.71
N ASP A 66 -17.46 8.90 6.77
CA ASP A 66 -17.44 10.04 5.86
C ASP A 66 -16.76 9.64 4.55
N VAL A 67 -17.36 9.99 3.41
CA VAL A 67 -16.81 9.69 2.08
C VAL A 67 -15.74 10.68 1.65
N ASN A 68 -15.41 11.66 2.50
CA ASN A 68 -14.48 12.75 2.21
C ASN A 68 -13.09 12.57 2.84
N HIS A 69 -12.80 11.44 3.50
CA HIS A 69 -11.48 11.23 4.12
C HIS A 69 -10.35 11.17 3.07
N PHE A 70 -10.60 10.52 1.94
CA PHE A 70 -9.73 10.52 0.78
C PHE A 70 -10.31 11.36 -0.34
N SER A 71 -9.44 11.98 -1.13
CA SER A 71 -9.79 12.60 -2.39
C SER A 71 -10.13 11.54 -3.46
N MET A 72 -10.70 12.00 -4.57
CA MET A 72 -10.95 11.16 -5.76
C MET A 72 -9.67 10.49 -6.32
N ALA A 73 -8.48 10.89 -5.88
CA ALA A 73 -7.24 10.24 -6.24
C ALA A 73 -7.16 8.79 -5.75
N ILE A 74 -7.91 8.41 -4.70
CA ILE A 74 -7.97 7.04 -4.19
C ILE A 74 -8.65 6.09 -5.18
N HIS A 75 -9.52 6.58 -6.06
CA HIS A 75 -10.34 5.70 -6.88
C HIS A 75 -9.52 4.93 -7.93
N ILE A 76 -9.60 3.60 -7.88
CA ILE A 76 -9.06 2.67 -8.88
C ILE A 76 -10.23 1.84 -9.43
N PRO A 77 -10.68 2.09 -10.68
CA PRO A 77 -11.78 1.35 -11.28
C PRO A 77 -11.49 -0.15 -11.34
N GLY A 78 -12.46 -0.96 -10.87
CA GLY A 78 -12.39 -2.43 -10.96
C GLY A 78 -11.36 -3.10 -10.05
N PHE A 79 -10.72 -2.38 -9.12
CA PHE A 79 -9.64 -2.93 -8.30
C PHE A 79 -10.03 -4.21 -7.53
N LEU A 80 -11.24 -4.22 -6.93
CA LEU A 80 -11.78 -5.38 -6.21
C LEU A 80 -11.97 -6.64 -7.08
N LEU A 81 -12.00 -6.51 -8.41
CA LEU A 81 -12.05 -7.65 -9.33
C LEU A 81 -10.67 -8.32 -9.49
N TRP A 82 -9.59 -7.59 -9.20
CA TRP A 82 -8.22 -8.09 -9.29
C TRP A 82 -7.70 -8.60 -7.94
N GLY A 83 -8.39 -8.28 -6.85
CA GLY A 83 -8.02 -8.58 -5.47
C GLY A 83 -8.25 -7.36 -4.59
N ASP A 84 -7.52 -7.26 -3.49
CA ASP A 84 -7.54 -6.08 -2.63
C ASP A 84 -6.13 -5.66 -2.23
N MET A 85 -5.99 -4.67 -1.35
CA MET A 85 -4.69 -4.19 -0.89
C MET A 85 -3.87 -5.27 -0.19
N SER A 86 -4.49 -6.25 0.46
CA SER A 86 -3.78 -7.41 1.04
C SER A 86 -2.98 -8.20 -0.01
N LEU A 87 -3.55 -8.42 -1.20
CA LEU A 87 -2.87 -9.05 -2.33
C LEU A 87 -1.77 -8.14 -2.88
N ALA A 88 -2.06 -6.85 -3.10
CA ALA A 88 -1.05 -5.91 -3.61
C ALA A 88 0.17 -5.80 -2.67
N VAL A 89 -0.08 -5.73 -1.37
CA VAL A 89 0.94 -5.72 -0.31
C VAL A 89 1.73 -7.03 -0.33
N ALA A 90 1.08 -8.18 -0.47
CA ALA A 90 1.77 -9.46 -0.60
C ALA A 90 2.68 -9.52 -1.84
N MET A 91 2.19 -9.08 -3.00
CA MET A 91 2.92 -9.06 -4.26
C MET A 91 4.08 -8.05 -4.31
N SER A 92 4.09 -7.04 -3.43
CA SER A 92 5.17 -6.05 -3.41
C SER A 92 6.55 -6.65 -3.11
N GLY A 93 6.58 -7.76 -2.35
CA GLY A 93 7.82 -8.36 -1.83
C GLY A 93 8.66 -7.41 -0.97
N LYS A 94 8.07 -6.32 -0.45
CA LYS A 94 8.77 -5.33 0.38
C LYS A 94 8.37 -5.44 1.84
N ASP A 95 9.28 -5.06 2.73
CA ASP A 95 8.92 -4.81 4.12
C ASP A 95 8.03 -3.56 4.20
N ILE A 96 6.90 -3.67 4.89
CA ILE A 96 5.90 -2.60 4.99
C ILE A 96 5.57 -2.33 6.45
N THR A 97 5.60 -1.06 6.83
CA THR A 97 5.10 -0.58 8.12
C THR A 97 3.87 0.28 7.91
N PHE A 98 2.72 -0.19 8.40
CA PHE A 98 1.50 0.58 8.48
C PHE A 98 1.49 1.43 9.74
N ILE A 99 1.22 2.72 9.61
CA ILE A 99 1.05 3.66 10.71
C ILE A 99 -0.39 4.17 10.65
N ASP A 100 -1.17 3.91 11.69
CA ASP A 100 -2.57 4.29 11.79
C ASP A 100 -3.40 3.97 10.54
N PRO A 101 -3.36 2.71 10.02
CA PRO A 101 -4.14 2.38 8.85
C PRO A 101 -5.65 2.49 9.15
N VAL A 102 -6.41 2.78 8.11
CA VAL A 102 -7.84 3.09 8.19
C VAL A 102 -8.66 2.22 7.24
N THR A 103 -9.98 2.35 7.30
CA THR A 103 -10.87 1.89 6.23
C THR A 103 -10.89 2.89 5.07
N ILE A 104 -11.54 2.54 3.96
CA ILE A 104 -11.71 3.44 2.82
C ILE A 104 -12.53 4.71 3.13
N SER A 105 -13.25 4.75 4.25
CA SER A 105 -13.95 5.94 4.76
C SER A 105 -13.16 6.70 5.84
N GLY A 106 -11.92 6.29 6.12
CA GLY A 106 -11.06 6.95 7.11
C GLY A 106 -11.32 6.55 8.56
N ARG A 107 -12.14 5.53 8.80
CA ARG A 107 -12.41 5.03 10.15
C ARG A 107 -11.24 4.21 10.66
N GLU A 108 -10.96 4.31 11.96
CA GLU A 108 -10.03 3.39 12.63
C GLU A 108 -10.46 1.92 12.49
N LEU A 109 -9.48 1.06 12.23
CA LEU A 109 -9.68 -0.37 12.13
C LEU A 109 -9.80 -1.01 13.52
N SER A 110 -10.74 -1.93 13.65
CA SER A 110 -10.79 -2.84 14.80
C SER A 110 -9.63 -3.82 14.76
N VAL A 111 -9.28 -4.39 15.93
CA VAL A 111 -8.26 -5.44 16.03
C VAL A 111 -8.55 -6.61 15.09
N LYS A 112 -9.84 -6.98 14.98
CA LYS A 112 -10.29 -8.05 14.08
C LYS A 112 -10.02 -7.74 12.62
N GLU A 113 -10.33 -6.52 12.15
CA GLU A 113 -10.09 -6.12 10.75
C GLU A 113 -8.59 -6.16 10.41
N THR A 114 -7.73 -5.70 11.32
CA THR A 114 -6.28 -5.78 11.16
C THR A 114 -5.77 -7.22 11.15
N ASP A 115 -6.31 -8.09 12.01
CA ASP A 115 -5.95 -9.51 12.04
C ASP A 115 -6.43 -10.26 10.80
N ASP A 116 -7.61 -9.94 10.29
CA ASP A 116 -8.16 -10.55 9.08
C ASP A 116 -7.35 -10.12 7.85
N PHE A 117 -6.97 -8.84 7.75
CA PHE A 117 -6.01 -8.38 6.74
C PHE A 117 -4.69 -9.15 6.83
N ARG A 118 -4.14 -9.33 8.04
CA ARG A 118 -2.87 -10.04 8.23
C ARG A 118 -2.96 -11.49 7.77
N LYS A 119 -4.06 -12.19 8.08
CA LYS A 119 -4.29 -13.57 7.60
C LYS A 119 -4.34 -13.62 6.08
N GLU A 120 -5.06 -12.70 5.46
CA GLU A 120 -5.18 -12.64 4.00
C GLU A 120 -3.84 -12.31 3.33
N PHE A 121 -3.09 -11.34 3.87
CA PHE A 121 -1.73 -11.04 3.45
C PHE A 121 -0.83 -12.29 3.49
N TYR A 122 -0.78 -13.02 4.61
CA TYR A 122 0.09 -14.20 4.71
C TYR A 122 -0.36 -15.34 3.80
N HIS A 123 -1.67 -15.49 3.56
CA HIS A 123 -2.19 -16.40 2.56
C HIS A 123 -1.63 -16.07 1.17
N PHE A 124 -1.78 -14.83 0.70
CA PHE A 124 -1.28 -14.42 -0.60
C PHE A 124 0.25 -14.41 -0.68
N ARG A 125 0.95 -14.02 0.39
CA ARG A 125 2.41 -14.08 0.45
C ARG A 125 2.90 -15.50 0.17
N SER A 126 2.29 -16.51 0.80
CA SER A 126 2.65 -17.92 0.59
C SER A 126 2.49 -18.38 -0.86
N LEU A 127 1.53 -17.80 -1.59
CA LEU A 127 1.28 -18.09 -3.00
C LEU A 127 2.22 -17.33 -3.94
N SER A 128 2.58 -16.09 -3.58
CA SER A 128 3.44 -15.22 -4.40
C SER A 128 4.91 -15.66 -4.44
N GLY A 129 5.37 -16.44 -3.45
CA GLY A 129 6.79 -16.80 -3.28
C GLY A 129 7.67 -15.67 -2.72
N GLU A 130 7.08 -14.49 -2.48
CA GLU A 130 7.78 -13.32 -1.97
C GLU A 130 8.07 -13.39 -0.46
N ARG A 131 9.14 -12.73 -0.04
CA ARG A 131 9.57 -12.67 1.37
C ARG A 131 9.42 -11.25 1.93
N SER A 132 8.17 -10.82 2.11
CA SER A 132 7.79 -9.55 2.74
C SER A 132 7.29 -9.74 4.18
N GLU A 133 7.58 -8.80 5.07
CA GLU A 133 6.93 -8.71 6.38
C GLU A 133 6.10 -7.42 6.52
N VAL A 134 5.03 -7.51 7.29
CA VAL A 134 4.16 -6.36 7.60
C VAL A 134 4.16 -6.08 9.10
N SER A 135 4.29 -4.82 9.47
CA SER A 135 4.15 -4.34 10.85
C SER A 135 3.11 -3.24 10.95
N PHE A 136 2.50 -3.12 12.13
CA PHE A 136 1.45 -2.15 12.43
C PHE A 136 1.85 -1.32 13.64
N VAL A 137 1.77 -0.01 13.51
CA VAL A 137 2.07 0.99 14.54
C VAL A 137 0.86 1.88 14.71
N LYS A 138 0.51 2.18 15.97
CA LYS A 138 -0.44 3.21 16.37
C LYS A 138 0.30 4.38 16.98
#